data_AF-A0A850T2B3-F1
#
_entry.id   AF-A0A850T2B3-F1
#
_cell.length_a   1.000
_cell.length_b   1.000
_cell.length_c   1.000
_cell.angle_alpha   90.00
_cell.angle_beta   90.00
_cell.angle_gamma   90.00
#
_symmetry.space_group_name_H-M   'P 1'
#
loop_
_entity.id
_entity.type
_entity.pdbx_description
1 polymer ?
#
loop_
_entity_poly.entity_id
_entity_poly.type
_entity_poly.pdbx_seq_one_letter_code
_entity_poly.pdbx_strand_id
1 'polypeptide(L)'
;VKPQYGLLIPIALAAAGEWRVFWAAAAGAFALALEPTLAFGADVWPGFFETMRAARVEVLETGAIGFEKIQSVFSQAKMLGAPTVVAYAAQGLFALSLAVMTARLWRGGASTPLKMAGLIIASLLASPYVVDYDLVILAPAMALLIGEAAARGFRPYERTLLLAAAVAPVIARPIGVIAPLSLGLVAMIALGAAVRARAADEAGAAASRS
;
A
#
# COMPACT_ATOMS: atom_id res chain seq x y z
N VAL A 1 -2.76 9.77 9.52
CA VAL A 1 -2.36 8.73 8.52
C VAL A 1 -1.76 7.56 9.27
N LYS A 2 -2.14 6.31 8.95
CA LYS A 2 -1.62 5.13 9.64
C LYS A 2 -0.13 4.91 9.28
N PRO A 3 0.79 4.74 10.25
CA PRO A 3 2.25 4.68 9.98
C PRO A 3 2.65 3.65 8.92
N GLN A 4 1.96 2.52 8.86
CA GLN A 4 2.24 1.42 7.93
C GLN A 4 2.11 1.81 6.44
N TYR A 5 1.37 2.86 6.08
CA TYR A 5 1.32 3.34 4.68
C TYR A 5 2.59 4.06 4.25
N GLY A 6 3.45 4.43 5.19
CA GLY A 6 4.76 5.01 4.92
C GLY A 6 5.82 3.99 4.52
N LEU A 7 5.57 2.68 4.60
CA LEU A 7 6.62 1.66 4.52
C LEU A 7 7.37 1.64 3.18
N LEU A 8 6.68 1.95 2.08
CA LEU A 8 7.31 1.97 0.75
C LEU A 8 7.91 3.33 0.37
N ILE A 9 7.64 4.39 1.15
CA ILE A 9 8.18 5.74 0.89
C ILE A 9 9.72 5.73 0.96
N PRO A 10 10.38 5.15 1.98
CA PRO A 10 11.83 5.01 1.99
C PRO A 10 12.38 4.29 0.75
N ILE A 11 11.70 3.25 0.28
CA ILE A 11 12.14 2.48 -0.88
C ILE A 11 12.10 3.34 -2.14
N ALA A 12 11.03 4.11 -2.34
CA ALA A 12 10.93 5.08 -3.42
C ALA A 12 12.02 6.17 -3.35
N LEU A 13 12.25 6.73 -2.17
CA LEU A 13 13.29 7.76 -1.95
C LEU A 13 14.70 7.23 -2.19
N ALA A 14 15.01 6.02 -1.71
CA ALA A 14 16.30 5.38 -1.95
C ALA A 14 16.50 5.09 -3.45
N ALA A 15 15.46 4.62 -4.13
CA ALA A 15 15.46 4.41 -5.57
C ALA A 15 15.62 5.72 -6.37
N ALA A 16 15.13 6.84 -5.83
CA ALA A 16 15.30 8.18 -6.40
C ALA A 16 16.66 8.83 -6.04
N GLY A 17 17.45 8.25 -5.13
CA GLY A 17 18.73 8.81 -4.67
C GLY A 17 18.60 9.90 -3.60
N GLU A 18 17.45 10.02 -2.94
CA GLU A 18 17.11 11.11 -2.01
C GLU A 18 17.62 10.85 -0.58
N TRP A 19 18.93 10.62 -0.43
CA TRP A 19 19.55 10.25 0.85
C TRP A 19 19.43 11.32 1.94
N ARG A 20 19.29 12.59 1.56
CA ARG A 20 19.10 13.70 2.51
C ARG A 20 17.80 13.56 3.30
N VAL A 21 16.76 12.99 2.68
CA VAL A 21 15.47 12.77 3.32
C VAL A 21 15.58 11.72 4.41
N PHE A 22 16.40 10.68 4.22
CA PHE A 22 16.67 9.67 5.25
C PHE A 22 17.31 10.27 6.49
N TRP A 23 18.32 11.13 6.31
CA TRP A 23 18.98 11.79 7.45
C TRP A 23 18.03 12.70 8.22
N ALA A 24 17.23 13.50 7.51
CA ALA A 24 16.23 14.37 8.14
C ALA A 24 15.16 13.56 8.90
N ALA A 25 14.68 12.46 8.30
CA ALA A 25 13.71 11.57 8.95
C ALA A 25 14.30 10.86 10.17
N ALA A 26 15.54 10.38 10.09
CA ALA A 26 16.24 9.75 11.21
C ALA A 26 16.45 10.74 12.37
N ALA A 27 16.86 11.98 12.07
CA ALA A 27 17.04 13.03 13.07
C ALA A 27 15.70 13.37 13.76
N GLY A 28 14.62 13.55 12.98
CA GLY A 28 13.28 13.81 13.53
C GLY A 28 12.76 12.64 14.37
N ALA A 29 12.91 11.40 13.92
CA ALA A 29 12.51 10.21 14.66
C ALA A 29 13.29 10.07 15.97
N PHE A 30 14.59 10.35 15.96
CA PHE A 30 15.42 10.34 17.16
C PHE A 30 14.99 11.41 18.15
N ALA A 31 14.71 12.64 17.70
CA ALA A 31 14.22 13.72 18.55
C ALA A 31 12.90 13.34 19.23
N LEU A 32 11.95 12.79 18.47
CA LEU A 32 10.65 12.35 19.00
C LEU A 32 10.76 11.15 19.93
N ALA A 33 11.71 10.24 19.71
CA ALA A 33 11.97 9.11 20.61
C ALA A 33 12.67 9.54 21.90
N LEU A 34 13.48 10.59 21.84
CA LEU A 34 14.23 11.10 22.98
C LEU A 34 13.30 11.76 24.01
N GLU A 35 12.29 12.51 23.57
CA GLU A 35 11.31 13.16 24.45
C GLU A 35 10.67 12.23 25.51
N PRO A 36 10.00 11.11 25.14
CA PRO A 36 9.41 10.20 26.12
C PRO A 36 10.48 9.46 26.93
N THR A 37 11.64 9.15 26.33
CA THR A 37 12.74 8.50 27.05
C THR A 37 13.29 9.39 28.16
N LEU A 38 13.40 10.70 27.91
CA LEU A 38 13.83 11.68 28.91
C LEU A 38 12.74 11.95 29.95
N ALA A 39 11.48 12.02 29.55
CA ALA A 39 10.37 12.31 30.46
C ALA A 39 10.01 11.16 31.41
N PHE A 40 10.14 9.91 30.95
CA PHE A 40 9.60 8.73 31.65
C PHE A 40 10.64 7.61 31.86
N GLY A 41 11.87 7.78 31.38
CA GLY A 41 12.92 6.77 31.44
C GLY A 41 12.87 5.74 30.30
N ALA A 42 13.89 4.88 30.23
CA ALA A 42 14.02 3.87 29.18
C ALA A 42 13.01 2.71 29.29
N ASP A 43 12.37 2.53 30.45
CA ASP A 43 11.42 1.45 30.71
C ASP A 43 10.07 1.64 29.97
N VAL A 44 9.83 2.80 29.36
CA VAL A 44 8.68 3.02 28.47
C VAL A 44 8.74 2.09 27.25
N TRP A 45 9.93 1.74 26.77
CA TRP A 45 10.08 0.98 25.54
C TRP A 45 9.57 -0.47 25.67
N PRO A 46 9.94 -1.26 26.69
CA PRO A 46 9.34 -2.57 26.93
C PRO A 46 7.80 -2.54 26.99
N GLY A 47 7.22 -1.62 27.78
CA GLY A 47 5.76 -1.50 27.90
C GLY A 47 5.07 -1.09 26.59
N PHE A 48 5.72 -0.22 25.81
CA PHE A 48 5.27 0.13 24.46
C PHE A 48 5.25 -1.09 23.53
N PHE A 49 6.32 -1.91 23.53
CA PHE A 49 6.39 -3.10 22.68
C PHE A 49 5.38 -4.18 23.10
N GLU A 50 5.15 -4.38 24.40
CA GLU A 50 4.12 -5.30 24.89
C GLU A 50 2.72 -4.85 24.47
N THR A 51 2.41 -3.57 24.61
CA THR A 51 1.12 -2.99 24.18
C THR A 51 0.92 -3.15 22.68
N MET A 52 1.97 -2.88 21.88
CA MET A 52 1.96 -3.10 20.42
C MET A 52 1.73 -4.57 20.05
N ARG A 53 2.30 -5.51 20.80
CA ARG A 53 2.10 -6.95 20.60
C ARG A 53 0.65 -7.35 20.92
N ALA A 54 0.12 -6.89 22.05
CA ALA A 54 -1.26 -7.14 22.44
C ALA A 54 -2.24 -6.59 21.40
N ALA A 55 -2.07 -5.34 20.96
CA ALA A 55 -2.89 -4.72 19.92
C ALA A 55 -2.82 -5.47 18.58
N ARG A 56 -1.65 -5.99 18.18
CA ARG A 56 -1.52 -6.84 16.98
C ARG A 56 -2.37 -8.10 17.10
N VAL A 57 -2.25 -8.84 18.20
CA VAL A 57 -2.97 -10.11 18.39
C VAL A 57 -4.48 -9.84 18.39
N GLU A 58 -4.92 -8.85 19.16
CA GLU A 58 -6.33 -8.56 19.38
C GLU A 58 -7.04 -7.95 18.16
N VAL A 59 -6.34 -7.17 17.33
CA VAL A 59 -6.98 -6.51 16.18
C VAL A 59 -6.84 -7.31 14.89
N LEU A 60 -5.67 -7.93 14.66
CA LEU A 60 -5.34 -8.60 13.39
C LEU A 60 -5.48 -10.12 13.46
N GLU A 61 -5.11 -10.77 14.56
CA GLU A 61 -5.01 -12.24 14.60
C GLU A 61 -6.33 -12.90 15.02
N THR A 62 -7.05 -12.29 15.95
CA THR A 62 -8.38 -12.77 16.39
C THR A 62 -9.50 -12.39 15.42
N GLY A 63 -9.26 -11.46 14.51
CA GLY A 63 -10.28 -10.94 13.60
C GLY A 63 -11.37 -10.12 14.31
N ALA A 64 -11.05 -9.45 15.44
CA ALA A 64 -12.03 -8.71 16.25
C ALA A 64 -12.84 -7.66 15.46
N ILE A 65 -12.28 -7.12 14.37
CA ILE A 65 -13.00 -6.19 13.48
C ILE A 65 -13.65 -6.86 12.27
N GLY A 66 -13.46 -8.17 12.07
CA GLY A 66 -13.91 -8.94 10.92
C GLY A 66 -12.89 -8.94 9.77
N PHE A 67 -12.48 -10.12 9.32
CA PHE A 67 -11.56 -10.28 8.19
C PHE A 67 -12.16 -9.73 6.89
N GLU A 68 -13.49 -9.80 6.73
CA GLU A 68 -14.22 -9.25 5.59
C GLU A 68 -14.06 -7.73 5.43
N LYS A 69 -13.74 -7.01 6.51
CA LYS A 69 -13.47 -5.56 6.46
C LYS A 69 -12.05 -5.25 6.00
N ILE A 70 -11.11 -6.17 6.21
CA ILE A 70 -9.71 -5.99 5.89
C ILE A 70 -9.47 -6.42 4.43
N GLN A 71 -9.04 -5.48 3.59
CA GLN A 71 -8.80 -5.61 2.15
C GLN A 71 -7.33 -5.93 1.84
N SER A 72 -6.76 -6.95 2.50
CA SER A 72 -5.34 -7.34 2.38
C SER A 72 -5.17 -8.81 1.97
N VAL A 73 -3.97 -9.18 1.48
CA VAL A 73 -3.63 -10.58 1.17
C VAL A 73 -3.70 -11.44 2.43
N PHE A 74 -3.26 -10.91 3.58
CA PHE A 74 -3.39 -11.58 4.86
C PHE A 74 -4.85 -11.94 5.16
N SER A 75 -5.75 -10.96 5.07
CA SER A 75 -7.15 -11.17 5.39
C SER A 75 -7.83 -12.13 4.42
N GLN A 76 -7.53 -11.99 3.12
CA GLN A 76 -8.02 -12.90 2.10
C GLN A 76 -7.60 -14.34 2.37
N ALA A 77 -6.36 -14.58 2.81
CA ALA A 77 -5.90 -15.91 3.21
C ALA A 77 -6.63 -16.42 4.48
N LYS A 78 -6.85 -15.56 5.47
CA LYS A 78 -7.61 -15.90 6.69
C LYS A 78 -9.06 -16.28 6.38
N MET A 79 -9.72 -15.54 5.49
CA MET A 79 -11.09 -15.84 5.03
C MET A 79 -11.20 -17.18 4.29
N LEU A 80 -10.11 -17.62 3.66
CA LEU A 80 -10.00 -18.94 3.01
C LEU A 80 -9.60 -20.07 3.97
N GLY A 81 -9.52 -19.79 5.28
CA GLY A 81 -9.19 -20.78 6.30
C GLY A 81 -7.69 -21.05 6.50
N ALA A 82 -6.81 -20.21 5.93
CA ALA A 82 -5.37 -20.42 6.08
C ALA A 82 -4.90 -20.23 7.53
N PRO A 83 -3.90 -21.01 7.98
CA PRO A 83 -3.20 -20.75 9.24
C PRO A 83 -2.56 -19.36 9.26
N THR A 84 -2.47 -18.73 10.43
CA THR A 84 -1.94 -17.37 10.59
C THR A 84 -0.51 -17.22 10.06
N VAL A 85 0.35 -18.23 10.25
CA VAL A 85 1.70 -18.27 9.67
C VAL A 85 1.68 -18.19 8.15
N VAL A 86 0.78 -18.93 7.49
CA VAL A 86 0.66 -18.95 6.02
C VAL A 86 0.15 -17.60 5.52
N ALA A 87 -0.84 -17.01 6.20
CA ALA A 87 -1.36 -15.69 5.86
C ALA A 87 -0.28 -14.60 5.97
N TYR A 88 0.56 -14.64 7.03
CA TYR A 88 1.68 -13.72 7.17
C TYR A 88 2.76 -13.95 6.11
N ALA A 89 3.09 -15.19 5.80
CA ALA A 89 4.06 -15.52 4.76
C ALA A 89 3.60 -14.99 3.38
N ALA A 90 2.32 -15.20 3.04
CA ALA A 90 1.73 -14.71 1.79
C ALA A 90 1.77 -13.17 1.70
N GLN A 91 1.37 -12.47 2.77
CA GLN A 91 1.46 -11.00 2.82
C GLN A 91 2.91 -10.51 2.74
N GLY A 92 3.85 -11.17 3.43
CA GLY A 92 5.26 -10.80 3.41
C GLY A 92 5.88 -10.92 2.03
N LEU A 93 5.64 -12.05 1.34
CA LEU A 93 6.09 -12.26 -0.04
C LEU A 93 5.47 -11.22 -0.99
N PHE A 94 4.19 -10.92 -0.82
CA PHE A 94 3.50 -9.91 -1.62
C PHE A 94 4.10 -8.50 -1.39
N ALA A 95 4.32 -8.11 -0.13
CA ALA A 95 4.96 -6.84 0.23
C ALA A 95 6.39 -6.72 -0.35
N LEU A 96 7.18 -7.80 -0.33
CA LEU A 96 8.50 -7.83 -0.95
C LEU A 96 8.43 -7.63 -2.48
N SER A 97 7.46 -8.26 -3.14
CA SER A 97 7.27 -8.05 -4.58
C SER A 97 6.89 -6.61 -4.91
N LEU A 98 6.04 -5.98 -4.10
CA LEU A 98 5.68 -4.56 -4.22
C LEU A 98 6.88 -3.65 -4.01
N ALA A 99 7.74 -3.94 -3.03
CA ALA A 99 8.98 -3.20 -2.81
C ALA A 99 9.88 -3.21 -4.06
N VAL A 100 10.07 -4.38 -4.68
CA VAL A 100 10.84 -4.52 -5.92
C VAL A 100 10.17 -3.77 -7.08
N MET A 101 8.85 -3.86 -7.21
CA MET A 101 8.09 -3.16 -8.24
C MET A 101 8.17 -1.64 -8.08
N THR A 102 8.04 -1.12 -6.87
CA THR A 102 8.21 0.31 -6.57
C THR A 102 9.62 0.76 -6.89
N ALA A 103 10.65 0.03 -6.47
CA ALA A 103 12.03 0.37 -6.80
C ALA A 103 12.27 0.43 -8.31
N ARG A 104 11.74 -0.54 -9.07
CA ARG A 104 11.83 -0.54 -10.54
C ARG A 104 11.07 0.63 -11.18
N LEU A 105 9.86 0.92 -10.70
CA LEU A 105 9.05 2.03 -11.19
C LEU A 105 9.78 3.36 -10.99
N TRP A 106 10.38 3.58 -9.82
CA TRP A 106 11.08 4.81 -9.47
C TRP A 106 12.42 4.99 -10.19
N ARG A 107 13.15 3.89 -10.45
CA ARG A 107 14.38 3.90 -11.27
C ARG A 107 14.10 4.02 -12.77
N GLY A 108 12.90 3.68 -13.22
CA GLY A 108 12.50 3.74 -14.62
C GLY A 108 12.17 5.16 -15.10
N GLY A 109 11.96 5.28 -16.42
CA GLY A 109 11.58 6.53 -17.10
C GLY A 109 10.10 6.89 -17.02
N ALA A 110 9.34 6.28 -16.11
CA ALA A 110 7.91 6.57 -15.96
C ALA A 110 7.65 8.02 -15.50
N SER A 111 6.52 8.59 -15.90
CA SER A 111 6.06 9.91 -15.48
C SER A 111 5.94 10.02 -13.96
N THR A 112 6.18 11.21 -13.40
CA THR A 112 6.02 11.45 -11.97
C THR A 112 4.60 11.12 -11.47
N PRO A 113 3.50 11.47 -12.18
CA PRO A 113 2.16 11.04 -11.78
C PRO A 113 2.01 9.52 -11.65
N LEU A 114 2.58 8.73 -12.58
CA LEU A 114 2.56 7.27 -12.49
C LEU A 114 3.38 6.73 -11.32
N LYS A 115 4.57 7.30 -11.07
CA LYS A 115 5.40 6.96 -9.91
C LYS A 115 4.67 7.20 -8.59
N MET A 116 3.98 8.33 -8.47
CA MET A 116 3.21 8.70 -7.28
C MET A 116 1.96 7.84 -7.11
N ALA A 117 1.19 7.61 -8.18
CA ALA A 117 0.02 6.73 -8.14
C ALA A 117 0.43 5.30 -7.74
N GLY A 118 1.50 4.78 -8.34
CA GLY A 118 2.06 3.47 -8.01
C GLY A 118 2.51 3.37 -6.56
N LEU A 119 3.17 4.40 -6.02
CA LEU A 119 3.59 4.44 -4.62
C LEU A 119 2.39 4.38 -3.67
N ILE A 120 1.34 5.19 -3.91
CA ILE A 120 0.13 5.20 -3.08
C ILE A 120 -0.53 3.82 -3.06
N ILE A 121 -0.74 3.21 -4.24
CA ILE A 121 -1.39 1.90 -4.37
C ILE A 121 -0.56 0.80 -3.70
N ALA A 122 0.76 0.79 -3.96
CA ALA A 122 1.66 -0.21 -3.39
C ALA A 122 1.75 -0.07 -1.86
N SER A 123 1.73 1.15 -1.32
CA SER A 123 1.74 1.42 0.13
C SER A 123 0.51 0.85 0.84
N LEU A 124 -0.66 0.93 0.19
CA LEU A 124 -1.87 0.28 0.71
C LEU A 124 -1.71 -1.25 0.65
N LEU A 125 -1.39 -1.80 -0.53
CA LEU A 125 -1.27 -3.25 -0.75
C LEU A 125 -0.23 -3.94 0.15
N ALA A 126 0.86 -3.25 0.52
CA ALA A 126 1.90 -3.80 1.39
C ALA A 126 1.43 -3.98 2.84
N SER A 127 0.39 -3.26 3.26
CA SER A 127 -0.13 -3.36 4.62
C SER A 127 -0.98 -4.63 4.80
N PRO A 128 -0.72 -5.46 5.85
CA PRO A 128 -1.65 -6.52 6.26
C PRO A 128 -2.99 -5.97 6.76
N TYR A 129 -3.06 -4.66 7.03
CA TYR A 129 -4.18 -3.98 7.65
C TYR A 129 -4.59 -2.75 6.82
N VAL A 130 -5.41 -2.99 5.80
CA VAL A 130 -6.14 -1.97 5.04
C VAL A 130 -7.61 -2.26 5.27
N VAL A 131 -8.34 -1.38 5.92
CA VAL A 131 -9.78 -1.55 6.08
C VAL A 131 -10.53 -0.79 4.98
N ASP A 132 -11.79 -1.15 4.78
CA ASP A 132 -12.68 -0.59 3.75
C ASP A 132 -12.61 0.94 3.60
N TYR A 133 -12.62 1.70 4.70
CA TYR A 133 -12.52 3.17 4.65
C TYR A 133 -11.15 3.69 4.22
N ASP A 134 -10.07 2.91 4.37
CA ASP A 134 -8.73 3.33 3.93
C ASP A 134 -8.65 3.38 2.39
N LEU A 135 -9.57 2.72 1.67
CA LEU A 135 -9.65 2.77 0.22
C LEU A 135 -9.93 4.18 -0.32
N VAL A 136 -10.38 5.13 0.52
CA VAL A 136 -10.47 6.55 0.15
C VAL A 136 -9.11 7.13 -0.27
N ILE A 137 -8.00 6.55 0.23
CA ILE A 137 -6.63 6.92 -0.14
C ILE A 137 -6.33 6.60 -1.62
N LEU A 138 -7.15 5.77 -2.29
CA LEU A 138 -7.05 5.56 -3.73
C LEU A 138 -7.48 6.79 -4.54
N ALA A 139 -8.28 7.70 -3.98
CA ALA A 139 -8.75 8.90 -4.70
C ALA A 139 -7.60 9.73 -5.32
N PRO A 140 -6.54 10.13 -4.58
CA PRO A 140 -5.41 10.82 -5.20
C PRO A 140 -4.68 9.97 -6.25
N ALA A 141 -4.52 8.66 -6.06
CA ALA A 141 -3.89 7.79 -7.05
C ALA A 141 -4.73 7.73 -8.35
N MET A 142 -6.04 7.65 -8.22
CA MET A 142 -6.97 7.68 -9.35
C MET A 142 -6.97 9.03 -10.05
N ALA A 143 -6.90 10.14 -9.32
CA ALA A 143 -6.80 11.48 -9.91
C ALA A 143 -5.52 11.62 -10.77
N LEU A 144 -4.39 11.11 -10.29
CA LEU A 144 -3.13 11.07 -11.04
C LEU A 144 -3.25 10.21 -12.31
N LEU A 145 -3.90 9.05 -12.21
CA LEU A 145 -4.15 8.17 -13.35
C LEU A 145 -5.09 8.80 -14.38
N ILE A 146 -6.13 9.50 -13.92
CA ILE A 146 -7.07 10.25 -14.79
C ILE A 146 -6.32 11.37 -15.51
N GLY A 147 -5.47 12.11 -14.81
CA GLY A 147 -4.63 13.16 -15.42
C GLY A 147 -3.70 12.59 -16.50
N GLU A 148 -3.04 11.47 -16.22
CA GLU A 148 -2.19 10.78 -17.19
C GLU A 148 -2.98 10.28 -18.42
N ALA A 149 -4.17 9.70 -18.18
CA ALA A 149 -5.04 9.23 -19.25
C ALA A 149 -5.67 10.39 -20.05
N ALA A 150 -5.93 11.54 -19.44
CA ALA A 150 -6.40 12.73 -20.13
C ALA A 150 -5.31 13.30 -21.05
N ALA A 151 -4.05 13.29 -20.62
CA ALA A 151 -2.92 13.79 -21.39
C ALA A 151 -2.48 12.84 -22.52
N ARG A 152 -2.53 11.52 -22.30
CA ARG A 152 -1.99 10.51 -23.22
C ARG A 152 -3.03 9.58 -23.86
N GLY A 153 -4.30 9.82 -23.60
CA GLY A 153 -5.41 8.96 -24.04
C GLY A 153 -5.74 7.85 -23.03
N PHE A 154 -7.03 7.52 -22.95
CA PHE A 154 -7.54 6.43 -22.13
C PHE A 154 -7.40 5.09 -22.86
N ARG A 155 -7.00 4.04 -22.14
CA ARG A 155 -7.12 2.67 -22.61
C ARG A 155 -8.56 2.17 -22.49
N PRO A 156 -8.98 1.15 -23.28
CA PRO A 156 -10.37 0.69 -23.30
C PRO A 156 -10.95 0.29 -21.93
N TYR A 157 -10.10 -0.24 -21.04
CA TYR A 157 -10.51 -0.72 -19.72
C TYR A 157 -10.36 0.30 -18.59
N GLU A 158 -9.66 1.42 -18.79
CA GLU A 158 -9.27 2.30 -17.68
C GLU A 158 -10.44 3.04 -17.06
N ARG A 159 -11.40 3.49 -17.88
CA ARG A 159 -12.61 4.15 -17.37
C ARG A 159 -13.41 3.21 -16.49
N THR A 160 -13.63 1.99 -16.97
CA THR A 160 -14.35 0.94 -16.22
C THR A 160 -13.59 0.55 -14.96
N LEU A 161 -12.27 0.42 -15.02
CA LEU A 161 -11.42 0.10 -13.86
C LEU A 161 -11.46 1.21 -12.80
N LEU A 162 -11.34 2.48 -13.21
CA LEU A 162 -11.40 3.63 -12.31
C LEU A 162 -12.78 3.73 -11.66
N LEU A 163 -13.86 3.51 -12.42
CA LEU A 163 -15.22 3.45 -11.87
C LEU A 163 -15.38 2.28 -10.89
N ALA A 164 -14.89 1.09 -11.23
CA ALA A 164 -14.93 -0.06 -10.34
C ALA A 164 -14.16 0.20 -9.03
N ALA A 165 -12.99 0.83 -9.12
CA ALA A 165 -12.21 1.22 -7.95
C ALA A 165 -12.89 2.33 -7.12
N ALA A 166 -13.58 3.28 -7.75
CA ALA A 166 -14.37 4.29 -7.06
C ALA A 166 -15.53 3.70 -6.25
N VAL A 167 -16.16 2.65 -6.78
CA VAL A 167 -17.31 1.98 -6.16
C VAL A 167 -16.88 0.96 -5.12
N ALA A 168 -15.67 0.40 -5.22
CA ALA A 168 -15.15 -0.63 -4.32
C ALA A 168 -15.34 -0.34 -2.82
N PRO A 169 -15.11 0.87 -2.27
CA PRO A 169 -15.31 1.15 -0.85
C PRO A 169 -16.75 0.93 -0.37
N VAL A 170 -17.74 1.12 -1.25
CA VAL A 170 -19.17 0.99 -0.92
C VAL A 170 -19.59 -0.48 -0.88
N ILE A 171 -19.08 -1.29 -1.82
CA ILE A 171 -19.55 -2.67 -2.03
C ILE A 171 -18.60 -3.74 -1.48
N ALA A 172 -17.35 -3.40 -1.14
CA ALA A 172 -16.35 -4.38 -0.69
C ALA A 172 -16.80 -5.12 0.57
N ARG A 173 -17.41 -4.42 1.53
CA ARG A 173 -17.86 -5.03 2.78
C ARG A 173 -19.06 -5.97 2.59
N PRO A 174 -20.18 -5.58 1.94
CA PRO A 174 -21.26 -6.51 1.62
C PRO A 174 -20.80 -7.77 0.88
N ILE A 175 -19.90 -7.60 -0.10
CA ILE A 175 -19.35 -8.72 -0.86
C ILE A 175 -18.50 -9.63 0.03
N GLY A 176 -17.64 -9.07 0.87
CA GLY A 176 -16.80 -9.85 1.81
C GLY A 176 -17.60 -10.67 2.83
N VAL A 177 -18.84 -10.26 3.14
CA VAL A 177 -19.74 -11.02 4.03
C VAL A 177 -20.37 -12.21 3.29
N ILE A 178 -20.71 -12.04 2.01
CA ILE A 178 -21.44 -13.05 1.22
C ILE A 178 -20.48 -14.04 0.55
N ALA A 179 -19.33 -13.55 0.12
CA ALA A 179 -18.28 -14.33 -0.54
C ALA A 179 -16.95 -14.03 0.15
N PRO A 180 -16.05 -15.02 0.31
CA PRO A 180 -14.73 -14.81 0.90
C PRO A 180 -13.80 -14.11 -0.11
N LEU A 181 -14.16 -12.91 -0.56
CA LEU A 181 -13.46 -12.13 -1.57
C LEU A 181 -13.28 -10.69 -1.10
N SER A 182 -12.02 -10.28 -0.94
CA SER A 182 -11.65 -8.90 -0.64
C SER A 182 -11.67 -8.06 -1.92
N LEU A 183 -12.83 -7.49 -2.28
CA LEU A 183 -12.98 -6.71 -3.51
C LEU A 183 -12.06 -5.47 -3.54
N GLY A 184 -11.79 -4.86 -2.39
CA GLY A 184 -10.83 -3.76 -2.28
C GLY A 184 -9.42 -4.18 -2.67
N LEU A 185 -9.00 -5.39 -2.25
CA LEU A 185 -7.71 -5.96 -2.64
C LEU A 185 -7.62 -6.14 -4.16
N VAL A 186 -8.67 -6.69 -4.78
CA VAL A 186 -8.76 -6.89 -6.23
C VAL A 186 -8.67 -5.56 -6.98
N ALA A 187 -9.42 -4.54 -6.54
CA ALA A 187 -9.40 -3.21 -7.13
C ALA A 187 -8.00 -2.57 -7.05
N MET A 188 -7.33 -2.67 -5.90
CA MET A 188 -5.97 -2.15 -5.72
C MET A 188 -4.95 -2.88 -6.61
N ILE A 189 -5.02 -4.20 -6.71
CA ILE A 189 -4.15 -5.00 -7.59
C ILE A 189 -4.36 -4.59 -9.06
N ALA A 190 -5.61 -4.43 -9.48
CA ALA A 190 -5.95 -4.04 -10.84
C ALA A 190 -5.45 -2.62 -11.19
N LEU A 191 -5.58 -1.66 -10.28
CA LEU A 191 -5.00 -0.32 -10.44
C LEU A 191 -3.47 -0.37 -10.49
N GLY A 192 -2.82 -1.17 -9.63
CA GLY A 192 -1.36 -1.36 -9.66
C GLY A 192 -0.88 -1.98 -10.97
N ALA A 193 -1.64 -2.93 -11.52
CA ALA A 193 -1.37 -3.52 -12.82
C ALA A 193 -1.50 -2.49 -13.96
N ALA A 194 -2.50 -1.59 -13.90
CA ALA A 194 -2.67 -0.50 -14.85
C ALA A 194 -1.49 0.49 -14.82
N VAL A 195 -1.03 0.88 -13.62
CA VAL A 195 0.19 1.71 -13.45
C VAL A 195 1.39 1.05 -14.11
N ARG A 196 1.64 -0.23 -13.81
CA ARG A 196 2.76 -0.99 -14.37
C ARG A 196 2.70 -1.05 -15.90
N ALA A 197 1.51 -1.32 -16.43
CA ALA A 197 1.32 -1.41 -17.87
C ALA A 197 1.53 -0.06 -18.56
N ARG A 198 1.17 1.07 -17.95
CA ARG A 198 1.49 2.40 -18.49
C ARG A 198 2.99 2.71 -18.43
N ALA A 199 3.63 2.42 -17.30
CA ALA A 199 5.07 2.63 -17.15
C ALA A 199 5.90 1.83 -18.17
N ALA A 200 5.45 0.61 -18.52
CA ALA A 200 6.09 -0.21 -19.55
C ALA A 200 6.00 0.41 -20.95
N ASP A 201 4.84 0.95 -21.33
CA ASP A 201 4.65 1.64 -22.62
C ASP A 201 5.53 2.89 -22.72
N GLU A 202 5.64 3.67 -21.64
CA GLU A 202 6.50 4.85 -21.61
C GLU A 202 7.99 4.49 -21.78
N ALA A 203 8.43 3.40 -21.14
CA ALA A 203 9.78 2.89 -21.31
C ALA A 203 10.03 2.40 -22.75
N GLY A 204 9.08 1.69 -23.35
CA GLY A 204 9.17 1.25 -24.75
C GLY A 204 9.21 2.40 -25.74
N ALA A 205 8.39 3.43 -25.54
CA ALA A 205 8.38 4.62 -26.38
C ALA A 205 9.64 5.50 -26.21
N ALA A 206 10.32 5.43 -25.06
CA ALA A 206 11.62 6.08 -24.88
C ALA A 206 12.72 5.33 -25.64
N ALA A 207 12.73 4.00 -25.58
CA ALA A 207 13.71 3.16 -26.27
C ALA A 207 13.60 3.21 -27.81
N SER A 208 12.42 3.45 -28.36
CA SER A 208 12.26 3.61 -29.82
C SER A 208 12.69 4.97 -30.36
N ARG A 209 12.98 5.94 -29.47
CA ARG A 209 13.43 7.30 -29.82
C ARG A 209 14.93 7.52 -29.66
N SER A 210 15.66 6.54 -29.12
CA SER A 210 17.13 6.52 -28.99
C SER A 210 17.78 5.75 -30.12
#